data_AF-A0A8J4TIG8-F1
#
_entry.id   AF-A0A8J4TIG8-F1
#
_cell.length_a   1.000
_cell.length_b   1.000
_cell.length_c   1.000
_cell.angle_alpha   90.00
_cell.angle_beta   90.00
_cell.angle_gamma   90.00
#
_symmetry.space_group_name_H-M   'P 1'
#
loop_
_entity.id
_entity.type
_entity.pdbx_description
1 polymer ?
#
loop_
_entity_poly.entity_id
_entity_poly.type
_entity_poly.pdbx_seq_one_letter_code
_entity_poly.pdbx_strand_id
1 'polypeptide(L)'
;MEAVQLDHRQLGVFYTGDSYIILNKHSEGAELHMWMGAESSRDEQCACAMLATQLDQFLGGDAVQRRQEQGHETDEFLQLFPNGVSYKPQ
;
A
#
# COMPACT_ATOMS: atom_id res chain seq x y z
N MET A 1 -9.65 4.14 12.74
CA MET A 1 -8.95 3.09 12.00
C MET A 1 -7.49 3.15 12.37
N GLU A 2 -6.87 1.99 12.57
CA GLU A 2 -5.46 1.85 12.93
C GLU A 2 -4.77 0.98 11.88
N ALA A 3 -3.51 1.27 11.57
CA ALA A 3 -2.71 0.40 10.71
C ALA A 3 -2.28 -0.85 11.50
N VAL A 4 -2.51 -2.03 10.91
CA VAL A 4 -2.02 -3.29 11.45
C VAL A 4 -0.85 -3.76 10.59
N GLN A 5 0.31 -3.97 11.22
CA GLN A 5 1.46 -4.51 10.51
C GLN A 5 1.21 -5.98 10.17
N LEU A 6 1.36 -6.32 8.89
CA LEU A 6 1.18 -7.68 8.40
C LEU A 6 2.45 -8.52 8.58
N ASP A 7 2.26 -9.83 8.67
CA ASP A 7 3.36 -10.78 8.61
C ASP A 7 3.96 -10.80 7.20
N HIS A 8 5.29 -10.96 7.09
CA HIS A 8 5.98 -11.03 5.81
C HIS A 8 5.43 -12.13 4.88
N ARG A 9 4.83 -13.20 5.44
CA ARG A 9 4.19 -14.27 4.67
C ARG A 9 2.94 -13.83 3.91
N GLN A 10 2.39 -12.67 4.23
CA GLN A 10 1.21 -12.10 3.59
C GLN A 10 1.55 -11.10 2.48
N LEU A 11 2.85 -10.84 2.24
CA LEU A 11 3.28 -9.94 1.17
C LEU A 11 2.79 -10.45 -0.20
N GLY A 12 2.20 -9.55 -0.98
CA GLY A 12 1.62 -9.85 -2.29
C GLY A 12 0.22 -10.47 -2.23
N VAL A 13 -0.36 -10.67 -1.06
CA VAL A 13 -1.77 -11.07 -0.90
C VAL A 13 -2.57 -9.86 -0.45
N PHE A 14 -3.50 -9.41 -1.30
CA PHE A 14 -4.36 -8.27 -1.03
C PHE A 14 -5.82 -8.72 -0.93
N TYR A 15 -6.51 -8.30 0.12
CA TYR A 15 -7.95 -8.49 0.20
C TYR A 15 -8.69 -7.35 -0.52
N THR A 16 -9.66 -7.69 -1.35
CA THR A 16 -10.36 -6.74 -2.23
C THR A 16 -11.18 -5.70 -1.47
N GLY A 17 -11.63 -6.06 -0.27
CA GLY A 17 -12.36 -5.19 0.66
C GLY A 17 -11.49 -4.28 1.50
N ASP A 18 -10.15 -4.38 1.42
CA ASP A 18 -9.24 -3.63 2.29
C ASP A 18 -8.39 -2.60 1.51
N SER A 19 -7.70 -1.73 2.24
CA SER A 19 -6.66 -0.83 1.72
C SER A 19 -5.34 -1.04 2.45
N TYR A 20 -4.23 -0.94 1.73
CA TYR A 20 -2.89 -1.27 2.24
C TYR A 20 -1.89 -0.15 1.97
N ILE A 21 -0.93 0.00 2.89
CA ILE A 21 0.23 0.87 2.71
C ILE A 21 1.46 -0.02 2.59
N ILE A 22 2.21 0.17 1.50
CA ILE A 22 3.47 -0.52 1.24
C ILE A 22 4.57 0.53 1.31
N LEU A 23 5.52 0.34 2.23
CA LEU A 23 6.70 1.16 2.35
C LEU A 23 7.87 0.46 1.64
N ASN A 24 8.32 1.04 0.54
CA ASN A 24 9.53 0.64 -0.17
C ASN A 24 10.67 1.59 0.19
N LYS A 25 11.71 1.10 0.87
CA LYS A 25 12.89 1.90 1.24
C LYS A 25 14.10 1.44 0.44
N HIS A 26 14.84 2.39 -0.11
CA HIS A 26 16.07 2.15 -0.87
C HIS A 26 17.11 3.23 -0.55
N SER A 27 18.31 3.12 -1.12
CA SER A 27 19.44 4.02 -0.83
C SER A 27 19.20 5.49 -1.20
N GLU A 28 18.31 5.73 -2.16
CA GLU A 28 18.01 7.06 -2.69
C GLU A 28 16.78 7.72 -2.04
N GLY A 29 16.01 6.98 -1.22
CA GLY A 29 14.80 7.51 -0.61
C GLY A 29 13.80 6.45 -0.15
N ALA A 30 12.57 6.89 0.03
CA ALA A 30 11.45 6.04 0.39
C ALA A 30 10.25 6.32 -0.51
N GLU A 31 9.49 5.28 -0.81
CA GLU A 31 8.23 5.36 -1.52
C GLU A 31 7.13 4.71 -0.70
N LEU A 32 5.96 5.34 -0.71
CA LEU A 32 4.76 4.88 -0.04
C LEU A 32 3.70 4.59 -1.09
N HIS A 33 3.43 3.31 -1.32
CA HIS A 33 2.37 2.89 -2.22
C HIS A 33 1.09 2.63 -1.41
N MET A 34 0.04 3.38 -1.72
CA MET A 34 -1.29 3.17 -1.14
C MET A 34 -2.10 2.34 -2.12
N TRP A 35 -2.27 1.06 -1.80
CA TRP A 35 -3.08 0.15 -2.59
C TRP A 35 -4.54 0.21 -2.13
N MET A 36 -5.46 0.43 -3.07
CA MET A 36 -6.89 0.58 -2.83
C MET A 36 -7.63 -0.62 -3.42
N GLY A 37 -8.26 -1.43 -2.56
CA GLY A 37 -9.09 -2.54 -2.98
C GLY A 37 -10.35 -2.06 -3.70
N ALA A 38 -10.76 -2.80 -4.73
CA ALA A 38 -11.91 -2.46 -5.56
C ALA A 38 -13.24 -2.44 -4.77
N GLU A 39 -13.31 -3.21 -3.67
CA GLU A 39 -14.46 -3.31 -2.79
C GLU A 39 -14.24 -2.58 -1.46
N SER A 40 -13.07 -1.96 -1.27
CA SER A 40 -12.76 -1.22 -0.05
C SER A 40 -13.62 0.02 0.10
N SER A 41 -14.00 0.30 1.34
CA SER A 41 -14.86 1.44 1.66
C SER A 41 -14.13 2.77 1.48
N ARG A 42 -14.90 3.85 1.28
CA ARG A 42 -14.33 5.19 1.13
C ARG A 42 -13.57 5.63 2.37
N ASP A 43 -14.06 5.28 3.56
CA ASP A 43 -13.39 5.59 4.81
C ASP A 43 -12.06 4.85 4.94
N GLU A 44 -11.98 3.56 4.59
CA GLU A 44 -10.71 2.81 4.56
C GLU A 44 -9.69 3.43 3.61
N GLN A 45 -10.12 3.79 2.39
CA GLN A 45 -9.24 4.46 1.43
C GLN A 45 -8.74 5.82 1.96
N CYS A 46 -9.64 6.60 2.59
CA CYS A 46 -9.27 7.86 3.23
C CYS A 46 -8.30 7.65 4.40
N ALA A 47 -8.53 6.63 5.23
CA ALA A 47 -7.64 6.30 6.34
C ALA A 47 -6.27 5.84 5.84
N CYS A 48 -6.22 5.00 4.80
CA CYS A 48 -4.99 4.58 4.15
C CYS A 48 -4.16 5.78 3.67
N ALA A 49 -4.78 6.72 2.94
CA ALA A 49 -4.10 7.91 2.47
C ALA A 49 -3.61 8.82 3.61
N MET A 50 -4.44 9.01 4.64
CA MET A 50 -4.08 9.81 5.80
C MET A 50 -2.91 9.19 6.59
N LEU A 51 -2.93 7.87 6.80
CA LEU A 51 -1.87 7.14 7.49
C LEU A 51 -0.58 7.13 6.67
N ALA A 52 -0.65 7.05 5.33
CA ALA A 52 0.52 7.20 4.47
C ALA A 52 1.15 8.59 4.61
N THR A 53 0.34 9.65 4.65
CA THR A 53 0.83 11.02 4.88
C THR A 53 1.50 11.17 6.26
N GLN A 54 0.92 10.57 7.31
CA GLN A 54 1.54 10.60 8.64
C GLN A 54 2.86 9.82 8.67
N LEU A 55 2.92 8.68 7.99
CA LEU A 55 4.14 7.89 7.86
C LEU A 55 5.23 8.64 7.09
N ASP A 56 4.87 9.32 6.01
CA ASP A 56 5.79 10.19 5.27
C ASP A 56 6.40 11.28 6.16
N GLN A 57 5.55 12.02 6.90
CA GLN A 57 6.01 13.03 7.86
C GLN A 57 6.96 12.45 8.91
N PHE A 58 6.69 11.23 9.40
CA PHE A 58 7.56 10.52 10.32
C PHE A 58 8.91 10.14 9.69
N LEU A 59 8.94 9.88 8.37
CA LEU A 59 10.15 9.55 7.62
C LEU A 59 10.95 10.78 7.17
N GLY A 60 10.47 11.99 7.42
CA GLY A 60 11.13 13.25 7.06
C GLY A 60 10.38 14.09 6.02
N GLY A 61 9.29 13.59 5.45
CA GLY A 61 8.41 14.33 4.54
C GLY A 61 8.84 14.34 3.07
N ASP A 62 9.84 13.54 2.70
CA ASP A 62 10.38 13.45 1.33
C ASP A 62 9.99 12.15 0.61
N ALA A 63 9.11 11.31 1.19
CA ALA A 63 8.74 10.05 0.57
C ALA A 63 7.80 10.27 -0.62
N VAL A 64 8.05 9.57 -1.73
CA VAL A 64 7.17 9.64 -2.90
C VAL A 64 5.91 8.82 -2.62
N GLN A 65 4.76 9.49 -2.56
CA GLN A 65 3.47 8.83 -2.33
C GLN A 65 2.79 8.47 -3.66
N ARG A 66 2.41 7.20 -3.82
CA ARG A 66 1.83 6.67 -5.07
C ARG A 66 0.55 5.91 -4.77
N ARG A 67 -0.54 6.25 -5.46
CA ARG A 67 -1.80 5.52 -5.37
C ARG A 67 -1.80 4.36 -6.37
N GLN A 68 -2.21 3.18 -5.92
CA GLN A 68 -2.32 1.96 -6.71
C GLN A 68 -3.77 1.47 -6.62
N GLU A 69 -4.49 1.45 -7.73
CA GLU A 69 -5.86 0.91 -7.77
C GLU A 69 -5.81 -0.57 -8.15
N GLN A 70 -6.59 -1.42 -7.48
CA GLN A 70 -6.66 -2.84 -7.79
C GLN A 70 -6.90 -3.08 -9.30
N GLY A 71 -6.05 -3.89 -9.92
CA GLY A 71 -6.10 -4.23 -11.34
C GLY A 71 -5.53 -3.16 -12.28
N HIS A 72 -5.07 -2.04 -11.75
CA HIS A 72 -4.45 -0.93 -12.49
C HIS A 72 -3.14 -0.48 -11.83
N GLU A 73 -2.49 -1.38 -11.11
CA GLU A 73 -1.23 -1.09 -10.46
C GLU A 73 -0.12 -0.82 -11.47
N THR A 74 0.78 0.09 -11.10
CA THR A 74 1.96 0.38 -11.90
C THR A 74 2.91 -0.82 -11.95
N ASP A 75 3.64 -0.97 -13.07
CA ASP A 75 4.66 -2.02 -13.22
C ASP A 75 5.72 -1.95 -12.11
N GLU A 76 6.08 -0.75 -11.68
CA GLU A 76 7.01 -0.49 -10.56
C GLU A 76 6.50 -1.08 -9.25
N PHE A 77 5.21 -0.94 -8.95
CA PHE A 77 4.60 -1.55 -7.77
C PHE A 77 4.58 -3.08 -7.87
N LEU A 78 4.22 -3.62 -9.04
CA LEU A 78 4.16 -5.07 -9.25
C LEU A 78 5.55 -5.73 -9.10
N GLN A 79 6.62 -5.04 -9.48
CA GLN A 79 8.00 -5.51 -9.30
C GLN A 79 8.41 -5.68 -7.82
N LEU A 80 7.72 -5.02 -6.88
CA LEU A 80 7.96 -5.20 -5.44
C LEU A 80 7.56 -6.61 -4.96
N PHE A 81 6.76 -7.33 -5.74
CA PHE A 81 6.24 -8.67 -5.41
C PHE A 81 6.80 -9.69 -6.39
N PRO A 82 7.98 -10.29 -6.15
CA PRO A 82 8.63 -11.20 -7.10
C PRO A 82 7.83 -12.47 -7.37
N ASN A 83 6.92 -12.84 -6.47
CA ASN A 83 6.00 -13.98 -6.64
C ASN A 83 4.64 -13.57 -7.22
N GLY A 84 4.52 -12.32 -7.68
CA GLY A 84 3.28 -11.72 -8.14
C GLY A 84 2.37 -11.26 -7.02
N VAL A 85 1.26 -10.63 -7.42
CA VAL A 85 0.18 -10.20 -6.53
C VAL A 85 -1.03 -11.13 -6.69
N SER A 86 -1.77 -11.35 -5.61
CA SER A 86 -3.00 -12.12 -5.59
C SER A 86 -4.10 -11.36 -4.87
N TYR A 87 -5.32 -11.42 -5.41
CA TYR A 87 -6.49 -10.78 -4.83
C TYR A 87 -7.39 -11.83 -4.20
N LYS A 88 -7.83 -11.57 -2.97
CA LYS A 88 -8.76 -12.45 -2.24
C LYS A 88 -10.01 -11.68 -1.85
N PRO A 89 -11.21 -12.28 -1.99
CA PRO A 89 -12.38 -11.76 -1.32
C PRO A 89 -12.18 -11.87 0.21
N GLN A 90 -12.83 -10.98 0.96
CA GLN A 90 -12.83 -11.00 2.42
C GLN A 90 -13.54 -12.22 2.99
#